data_AF-A0A6A3YSG0-F1
#
_entry.id   AF-A0A6A3YSG0-F1
#
_cell.length_a   1.000
_cell.length_b   1.000
_cell.length_c   1.000
_cell.angle_alpha   90.00
_cell.angle_beta   90.00
_cell.angle_gamma   90.00
#
_symmetry.space_group_name_H-M   'P 1'
#
loop_
_entity.id
_entity.type
_entity.pdbx_description
1 polymer ?
#
loop_
_entity_poly.entity_id
_entity_poly.type
_entity_poly.pdbx_seq_one_letter_code
_entity_poly.pdbx_strand_id
1 'polypeptide(L)'
;MRDRHDRGAIITGGFVGNSIRVRNSTLKRGIDGEGDYHGNFNAELFERWFEDLCQTLQRIGGCNIYMDGAAYHKRDIRKSPRKSWLKADTQEWLGKNLGMVFSPNAAIDTLIQLVEF
;
A
#
# COMPACT_ATOMS: atom_id res chain seq x y z
N MET A 1 32.84 31.31 13.96
CA MET A 1 31.61 30.79 13.33
C MET A 1 30.54 30.70 14.42
N ARG A 2 29.45 31.47 14.33
CA ARG A 2 28.32 31.32 15.26
C ARG A 2 27.41 30.24 14.70
N ASP A 3 27.30 29.15 15.43
CA ASP A 3 26.39 28.06 15.15
C ASP A 3 24.96 28.58 15.34
N ARG A 4 24.26 28.84 14.24
CA ARG A 4 22.81 29.11 14.28
C ARG A 4 22.10 27.76 14.31
N HIS A 5 21.86 27.26 15.51
CA HIS A 5 20.82 26.28 15.74
C HIS A 5 19.48 27.00 15.50
N ASP A 6 18.97 26.92 14.28
CA ASP A 6 17.59 27.30 13.98
C ASP A 6 16.69 26.37 14.81
N ARG A 7 16.17 26.90 15.91
CA ARG A 7 15.08 26.27 16.65
C ARG A 7 13.88 26.29 15.72
N GLY A 8 13.65 25.17 15.04
CA GLY A 8 12.53 25.01 14.11
C GLY A 8 11.25 25.55 14.76
N ALA A 9 10.50 26.36 14.02
CA ALA A 9 9.28 26.97 14.51
C ALA A 9 8.33 25.86 15.01
N ILE A 10 7.87 25.98 16.25
CA ILE A 10 6.85 25.09 16.80
C ILE A 10 5.56 25.39 16.04
N ILE A 11 5.16 24.48 15.15
CA ILE A 11 3.87 24.55 14.47
C ILE A 11 2.82 24.12 15.50
N THR A 12 1.96 25.06 15.89
CA THR A 12 0.77 24.79 16.70
C THR A 12 -0.46 24.83 15.80
N GLY A 13 -1.40 23.92 16.01
CA GLY A 13 -2.62 23.82 15.23
C GLY A 13 -3.59 22.83 15.84
N GLY A 14 -4.89 23.13 15.73
CA GLY A 14 -5.95 22.21 16.12
C GLY A 14 -6.32 21.25 14.99
N PHE A 15 -6.98 20.14 15.31
CA PHE A 15 -7.63 19.31 14.30
C PHE A 15 -8.71 20.12 13.58
N VAL A 16 -8.79 19.97 12.26
CA VAL A 16 -9.89 20.56 11.51
C VAL A 16 -11.17 19.77 11.81
N GLY A 17 -12.26 20.48 12.11
CA GLY A 17 -13.55 19.83 12.35
C GLY A 17 -13.92 18.89 11.21
N ASN A 18 -14.37 17.68 11.54
CA ASN A 18 -14.72 16.61 10.58
C ASN A 18 -13.56 16.07 9.72
N SER A 19 -12.30 16.41 10.01
CA SER A 19 -11.15 15.88 9.25
C SER A 19 -10.70 14.50 9.71
N ILE A 20 -11.16 14.03 10.86
CA ILE A 20 -10.82 12.70 11.37
C ILE A 20 -11.61 11.66 10.58
N ARG A 21 -10.88 10.81 9.85
CA ARG A 21 -11.42 9.67 9.09
C ARG A 21 -10.92 8.37 9.70
N VAL A 22 -11.80 7.66 10.42
CA VAL A 22 -11.48 6.37 11.04
C VAL A 22 -12.05 5.24 10.19
N ARG A 23 -11.24 4.21 9.96
CA ARG A 23 -11.71 2.94 9.40
C ARG A 23 -11.55 1.84 10.45
N ASN A 24 -12.65 1.16 10.76
CA ASN A 24 -12.62 0.00 11.65
C ASN A 24 -12.22 -1.25 10.87
N SER A 25 -11.26 -2.02 11.39
CA SER A 25 -10.95 -3.35 10.88
C SER A 25 -12.09 -4.30 11.22
N THR A 26 -12.50 -5.12 10.26
CA THR A 26 -13.50 -6.18 10.45
C THR A 26 -12.89 -7.48 10.98
N LEU A 27 -11.56 -7.55 11.09
CA LEU A 27 -10.88 -8.73 11.62
C LEU A 27 -11.01 -8.78 13.14
N LYS A 28 -11.30 -9.97 13.68
CA LYS A 28 -11.17 -10.22 15.12
C LYS A 28 -9.72 -9.99 15.51
N ARG A 29 -9.49 -9.19 16.56
CA ARG A 29 -8.16 -9.08 17.18
C ARG A 29 -7.69 -10.48 17.58
N GLY A 30 -6.39 -10.76 17.40
CA GLY A 30 -5.77 -11.99 17.89
C GLY A 30 -6.00 -12.17 19.39
N ILE A 31 -5.82 -13.41 19.88
CA ILE A 31 -6.03 -13.82 21.29
C ILE A 31 -5.18 -12.97 22.26
N ASP A 32 -4.09 -12.43 21.74
CA ASP A 32 -3.00 -11.68 22.33
C ASP A 32 -3.15 -10.15 22.15
N GLY A 33 -4.21 -9.68 21.47
CA GLY A 33 -4.49 -8.24 21.32
C GLY A 33 -3.55 -7.48 20.38
N GLU A 34 -2.37 -8.02 20.06
CA GLU A 34 -1.42 -7.54 19.04
C GLU A 34 -1.81 -7.99 17.62
N GLY A 35 -3.08 -7.82 17.26
CA GLY A 35 -3.47 -7.98 15.86
C GLY A 35 -2.81 -6.88 15.03
N ASP A 36 -2.10 -7.25 13.96
CA ASP A 36 -1.64 -6.30 12.94
C ASP A 36 -2.80 -5.39 12.54
N TYR A 37 -2.74 -4.12 12.97
CA TYR A 37 -3.81 -3.17 12.68
C TYR A 37 -3.91 -2.88 11.18
N HIS A 38 -2.86 -3.21 10.42
CA HIS A 38 -2.83 -3.15 8.97
C HIS A 38 -3.36 -4.42 8.30
N GLY A 39 -3.73 -5.47 9.05
CA GLY A 39 -4.00 -6.81 8.51
C GLY A 39 -5.11 -6.89 7.45
N ASN A 40 -5.93 -5.84 7.31
CA ASN A 40 -6.90 -5.68 6.22
C ASN A 40 -6.88 -4.27 5.59
N PHE A 41 -5.77 -3.53 5.70
CA PHE A 41 -5.59 -2.23 5.08
C PHE A 41 -4.69 -2.38 3.85
N ASN A 42 -5.32 -2.57 2.69
CA ASN A 42 -4.65 -2.74 1.41
C ASN A 42 -4.76 -1.48 0.54
N ALA A 43 -4.09 -1.49 -0.62
CA ALA A 43 -4.03 -0.32 -1.51
C ALA A 43 -5.41 0.14 -2.01
N GLU A 44 -6.33 -0.77 -2.31
CA GLU A 44 -7.68 -0.42 -2.76
C GLU A 44 -8.46 0.31 -1.65
N LEU A 45 -8.30 -0.13 -0.41
CA LEU A 45 -8.94 0.48 0.75
C LEU A 45 -8.29 1.80 1.14
N PHE A 46 -6.97 1.92 0.98
CA PHE A 46 -6.27 3.18 1.10
C PHE A 46 -6.76 4.19 0.07
N GLU A 47 -6.88 3.81 -1.20
CA GLU A 47 -7.35 4.70 -2.27
C GLU A 47 -8.73 5.30 -1.97
N ARG A 48 -9.71 4.47 -1.59
CA ARG A 48 -11.05 4.95 -1.20
C ARG A 48 -11.00 5.92 -0.01
N TRP A 49 -10.26 5.55 1.03
CA TRP A 49 -10.13 6.39 2.22
C TRP A 49 -9.42 7.72 1.90
N PHE A 50 -8.41 7.69 1.05
CA PHE A 50 -7.64 8.85 0.64
C PHE A 50 -8.45 9.78 -0.28
N GLU A 51 -9.32 9.22 -1.13
CA GLU A 51 -10.29 9.99 -1.91
C GLU A 51 -11.26 10.76 -1.02
N ASP A 52 -11.86 10.11 -0.01
CA ASP A 52 -12.74 10.75 0.98
C ASP A 52 -12.01 11.86 1.77
N LEU A 53 -10.74 11.63 2.10
CA LEU A 53 -9.88 12.64 2.72
C LEU A 53 -9.69 13.84 1.79
N CYS A 54 -9.30 13.63 0.53
CA CYS A 54 -9.10 14.68 -0.46
C CYS A 54 -10.37 15.53 -0.67
N GLN A 55 -11.54 14.91 -0.78
CA GLN A 55 -12.83 15.62 -0.88
C GLN A 55 -13.15 16.49 0.35
N THR A 56 -12.63 16.10 1.52
CA THR A 56 -12.74 16.89 2.76
C THR A 56 -11.77 18.06 2.72
N LEU A 57 -10.52 17.81 2.34
CA LEU A 57 -9.44 18.81 2.29
C LEU A 57 -9.68 19.91 1.24
N GLN A 58 -10.30 19.58 0.10
CA GLN A 58 -10.70 20.55 -0.92
C GLN A 58 -11.56 21.70 -0.37
N ARG A 59 -12.36 21.43 0.67
CA ARG A 59 -13.22 22.44 1.32
C ARG A 59 -12.46 23.39 2.23
N ILE A 60 -11.25 23.01 2.64
CA ILE A 60 -10.42 23.70 3.63
C ILE A 60 -9.34 24.55 2.94
N GLY A 61 -8.94 24.19 1.72
CA GLY A 61 -7.99 24.93 0.88
C GLY A 61 -6.70 24.14 0.63
N GLY A 62 -5.63 24.86 0.29
CA GLY A 62 -4.32 24.25 0.05
C GLY A 62 -3.80 23.53 1.29
N CYS A 63 -3.40 22.26 1.13
CA CYS A 63 -2.93 21.41 2.22
C CYS A 63 -1.65 20.67 1.82
N ASN A 64 -0.77 20.44 2.80
CA ASN A 64 0.39 19.58 2.66
C ASN A 64 0.07 18.23 3.32
N ILE A 65 0.19 17.14 2.56
CA ILE A 65 -0.05 15.79 3.05
C ILE A 65 1.31 15.10 3.24
N TYR A 66 1.57 14.66 4.46
CA TYR A 66 2.75 13.88 4.81
C TYR A 66 2.34 12.42 5.02
N MET A 67 3.00 11.49 4.31
CA MET A 67 2.74 10.05 4.40
C MET A 67 4.07 9.31 4.59
N ASP A 68 4.04 8.21 5.34
CA ASP A 68 5.18 7.30 5.44
C ASP A 68 5.29 6.36 4.21
N GLY A 69 6.28 5.47 4.23
CA GLY A 69 6.56 4.53 3.14
C GLY A 69 5.73 3.23 3.17
N ALA A 70 4.53 3.22 3.73
CA ALA A 70 3.75 1.98 3.86
C ALA A 70 3.41 1.33 2.51
N ALA A 71 3.45 -0.01 2.46
CA ALA A 71 3.27 -0.77 1.23
C ALA A 71 1.92 -0.53 0.53
N TYR A 72 0.85 -0.28 1.31
CA TYR A 72 -0.49 -0.01 0.78
C TYR A 72 -0.66 1.41 0.22
N HIS A 73 0.31 2.32 0.36
CA HIS A 73 0.27 3.63 -0.32
C HIS A 73 0.48 3.52 -1.84
N LYS A 74 0.84 2.34 -2.34
CA LYS A 74 1.11 2.09 -3.76
C LYS A 74 0.33 0.87 -4.22
N ARG A 75 -0.31 0.98 -5.39
CA ARG A 75 -0.87 -0.18 -6.09
C ARG A 75 -0.03 -0.52 -7.30
N ASP A 76 0.49 -1.72 -7.31
CA ASP A 76 1.07 -2.32 -8.52
C ASP A 76 -0.09 -2.75 -9.44
N ILE A 77 -0.32 -1.98 -10.51
CA ILE A 77 -1.40 -2.23 -11.48
C ILE A 77 -1.04 -3.43 -12.39
N ARG A 78 0.25 -3.69 -12.56
CA ARG A 78 0.76 -4.79 -13.38
C ARG A 78 1.48 -5.79 -12.49
N LYS A 79 0.76 -6.31 -11.48
CA LYS A 79 1.30 -7.33 -10.60
C LYS A 79 1.86 -8.46 -11.44
N SER A 80 3.18 -8.60 -11.36
CA SER A 80 3.89 -9.70 -11.94
C SER A 80 4.00 -10.83 -10.91
N PRO A 81 4.20 -12.08 -11.35
CA PRO A 81 4.35 -13.21 -10.45
C PRO A 81 5.47 -12.98 -9.43
N ARG A 82 5.22 -13.38 -8.18
CA ARG A 82 6.19 -13.31 -7.07
C ARG A 82 6.33 -14.69 -6.45
N LYS A 83 7.39 -14.92 -5.66
CA LYS A 83 7.63 -16.19 -4.95
C LYS A 83 6.47 -16.64 -4.05
N SER A 84 5.61 -15.71 -3.64
CA SER A 84 4.42 -15.99 -2.84
C SER A 84 3.18 -16.42 -3.64
N TRP A 85 3.20 -16.32 -4.98
CA TRP A 85 2.07 -16.75 -5.81
C TRP A 85 2.02 -18.27 -5.92
N LEU A 86 0.83 -18.81 -6.14
CA LEU A 86 0.71 -20.21 -6.51
C LEU A 86 1.36 -20.43 -7.87
N LYS A 87 1.94 -21.63 -8.07
CA LYS A 87 2.51 -22.01 -9.36
C LYS A 87 1.48 -21.91 -10.49
N ALA A 88 0.25 -22.34 -10.24
CA ALA A 88 -0.84 -22.27 -11.21
C ALA A 88 -1.13 -20.82 -11.63
N ASP A 89 -1.27 -19.89 -10.68
CA ASP A 89 -1.51 -18.47 -10.94
C ASP A 89 -0.35 -17.84 -11.74
N THR A 90 0.88 -18.26 -11.46
CA THR A 90 2.07 -17.82 -12.20
C THR A 90 2.04 -18.30 -13.64
N GLN A 91 1.73 -19.58 -13.87
CA GLN A 91 1.60 -20.15 -15.23
C GLN A 91 0.47 -19.47 -16.01
N GLU A 92 -0.68 -19.26 -15.38
CA GLU A 92 -1.80 -18.55 -15.99
C GLU A 92 -1.42 -17.13 -16.39
N TRP A 93 -0.73 -16.39 -15.51
CA TRP A 93 -0.28 -15.03 -15.79
C TRP A 93 0.71 -14.98 -16.95
N LEU A 94 1.72 -15.87 -16.96
CA LEU A 94 2.72 -15.92 -18.04
C LEU A 94 2.06 -16.26 -19.39
N GLY A 95 1.07 -17.15 -19.39
CA GLY A 95 0.34 -17.53 -20.60
C GLY A 95 -0.51 -16.37 -21.12
N LYS A 96 -1.26 -15.72 -20.23
CA LYS A 96 -2.13 -14.58 -20.58
C LYS A 96 -1.35 -13.34 -21.02
N ASN A 97 -0.25 -13.02 -20.37
CA ASN A 97 0.45 -11.74 -20.58
C ASN A 97 1.63 -11.84 -21.55
N LEU A 98 2.28 -13.01 -21.66
CA LEU A 98 3.48 -13.19 -22.47
C LEU A 98 3.31 -14.24 -23.58
N GLY A 99 2.18 -14.96 -23.62
CA GLY A 99 1.92 -15.99 -24.64
C GLY A 99 2.87 -17.19 -24.56
N MET A 100 3.53 -17.39 -23.41
CA MET A 100 4.55 -18.42 -23.25
C MET A 100 3.94 -19.79 -23.00
N VAL A 101 4.60 -20.82 -23.52
CA VAL A 101 4.31 -22.24 -23.25
C VAL A 101 5.40 -22.77 -22.33
N PHE A 102 5.01 -23.42 -21.24
CA PHE A 102 5.93 -23.98 -20.24
C PHE A 102 5.72 -25.49 -20.12
N SER A 103 6.76 -26.18 -19.68
CA SER A 103 6.61 -27.55 -19.20
C SER A 103 5.65 -27.57 -18.00
N PRO A 104 4.69 -28.52 -17.93
CA PRO A 104 3.81 -28.65 -16.77
C PRO A 104 4.61 -28.87 -15.46
N ASN A 105 5.81 -29.42 -15.57
CA ASN A 105 6.70 -29.72 -14.46
C ASN A 105 7.74 -28.62 -14.17
N ALA A 106 7.67 -27.46 -14.85
CA ALA A 106 8.61 -26.36 -14.59
C ALA A 106 8.60 -25.94 -13.12
N ALA A 107 9.78 -25.69 -12.54
CA ALA A 107 9.91 -25.22 -11.17
C ALA A 107 9.44 -23.76 -11.05
N ILE A 108 8.90 -23.38 -9.89
CA ILE A 108 8.40 -22.02 -9.67
C ILE A 108 9.51 -20.96 -9.80
N ASP A 109 10.73 -21.26 -9.36
CA ASP A 109 11.87 -20.36 -9.52
C ASP A 109 12.20 -20.11 -11.00
N THR A 110 12.15 -21.15 -11.85
CA THR A 110 12.34 -21.01 -13.29
C THR A 110 11.25 -20.15 -13.91
N LEU A 111 9.99 -20.33 -13.50
CA LEU A 111 8.87 -19.54 -14.02
C LEU A 111 8.96 -18.06 -13.61
N ILE A 112 9.42 -17.77 -12.40
CA ILE A 112 9.59 -16.39 -11.91
C ILE A 112 10.75 -15.69 -12.62
N GLN A 113 11.84 -16.39 -12.92
CA GLN A 113 12.96 -15.82 -13.69
C GLN A 113 12.55 -15.33 -15.09
N LEU A 114 11.48 -15.88 -15.68
CA LEU A 114 10.97 -15.44 -16.98
C LEU A 114 10.25 -14.08 -16.93
N VAL A 115 10.05 -13.53 -15.73
CA VAL A 115 9.36 -12.25 -15.48
C VAL A 115 10.35 -11.11 -15.24
N GLU A 116 11.56 -11.42 -14.79
CA GLU A 116 12.61 -10.43 -14.51
C GLU A 116 13.33 -10.05 -15.81
N PHE A 117 13.24 -8.78 -16.19
CA PHE A 117 14.01 -8.17 -17.28
C PHE A 117 15.35 -7.67 -16.77
#